data_AF-A0A4R6T800-F1
#
_entry.id   AF-A0A4R6T800-F1
#
_cell.length_a   1.000
_cell.length_b   1.000
_cell.length_c   1.000
_cell.angle_alpha   90.00
_cell.angle_beta   90.00
_cell.angle_gamma   90.00
#
_symmetry.space_group_name_H-M   'P 1'
#
loop_
_entity.id
_entity.type
_entity.pdbx_description
1 polymer ?
#
loop_
_entity_poly.entity_id
_entity_poly.type
_entity_poly.pdbx_seq_one_letter_code
_entity_poly.pdbx_strand_id
1 'polypeptide(L)'
;MNALIFSLLLHMSVFSPPKSPEDFRWQKRIIVNYSSEGFDSEFLSNHRQEIRDRKLLLVHLVGKNLIWTNAEESLDVSGFMELKEKIRPTSTWALVGLDGGVKSQGGSELPMEELFRLIDSMPMRQSEMRKDNKQK
;
A
#
# COMPACT_ATOMS: atom_id res chain seq x y z
N MET A 1 25.83 22.01 47.00
CA MET A 1 26.36 21.88 45.63
C MET A 1 25.73 20.63 45.05
N ASN A 2 24.51 20.74 44.53
CA ASN A 2 23.76 19.59 44.03
C ASN A 2 23.78 19.63 42.52
N ALA A 3 24.58 18.73 41.93
CA ALA A 3 24.60 18.50 40.51
C ALA A 3 23.24 17.91 40.10
N LEU A 4 22.45 18.70 39.38
CA LEU A 4 21.29 18.22 38.63
C LEU A 4 21.81 17.43 37.43
N ILE A 5 21.71 16.11 37.52
CA ILE A 5 22.07 15.18 36.46
C ILE A 5 21.09 15.37 35.30
N PHE A 6 21.63 15.78 34.15
CA PHE A 6 20.93 15.84 32.87
C PHE A 6 20.48 14.43 32.46
N SER A 7 19.18 14.18 32.45
CA SER A 7 18.61 12.94 31.89
C SER A 7 18.67 13.01 30.36
N LEU A 8 19.72 12.44 29.77
CA LEU A 8 19.83 12.22 28.34
C LEU A 8 18.91 11.05 27.94
N LEU A 9 17.69 11.36 27.51
CA LEU A 9 16.82 10.40 26.83
C LEU A 9 17.42 10.09 25.45
N LEU A 10 18.19 9.00 25.39
CA LEU A 10 18.67 8.42 24.14
C LEU A 10 17.44 7.98 23.33
N HIS A 11 17.08 8.72 22.28
CA HIS A 11 16.14 8.25 21.27
C HIS A 11 16.80 7.06 20.55
N MET A 12 16.55 5.85 21.06
CA MET A 12 16.81 4.63 20.30
C MET A 12 15.93 4.71 19.06
N SER A 13 16.52 4.98 17.90
CA SER A 13 15.85 4.83 16.61
C SER A 13 15.38 3.39 16.53
N VAL A 14 14.08 3.15 16.78
CA VAL A 14 13.48 1.83 16.70
C VAL A 14 13.52 1.42 15.24
N PHE A 15 14.51 0.60 14.88
CA PHE A 15 14.56 -0.03 13.57
C PHE A 15 13.34 -0.95 13.45
N SER A 16 12.34 -0.50 12.70
CA SER A 16 11.17 -1.33 12.44
C SER A 16 11.52 -2.36 11.37
N PRO A 17 11.21 -3.65 11.57
CA PRO A 17 11.47 -4.67 10.56
C PRO A 17 10.70 -4.35 9.26
N PRO A 18 11.24 -4.70 8.08
CA PRO A 18 10.54 -4.53 6.81
C PRO A 18 9.19 -5.26 6.81
N LYS A 19 8.17 -4.60 6.24
CA LYS A 19 6.78 -5.08 6.25
C LYS A 19 6.42 -5.85 4.98
N SER A 20 5.81 -7.01 5.16
CA SER A 20 5.20 -7.83 4.13
C SER A 20 3.75 -7.37 3.83
N PRO A 21 3.08 -7.87 2.78
CA PRO A 21 1.67 -7.59 2.54
C PRO A 21 0.74 -7.93 3.70
N GLU A 22 1.06 -8.96 4.51
CA GLU A 22 0.23 -9.40 5.64
C GLU A 22 0.22 -8.35 6.77
N ASP A 23 1.32 -7.63 6.98
CA ASP A 23 1.45 -6.60 8.02
C ASP A 23 0.55 -5.38 7.78
N PHE A 24 0.06 -5.22 6.55
CA PHE A 24 -0.85 -4.14 6.15
C PHE A 24 -2.33 -4.49 6.26
N ARG A 25 -2.67 -5.72 6.70
CA ARG A 25 -4.07 -6.11 6.88
C ARG A 25 -4.79 -5.18 7.83
N TRP A 26 -6.02 -4.87 7.45
CA TRP A 26 -6.93 -3.93 8.08
C TRP A 26 -6.45 -2.47 8.11
N GLN A 27 -5.24 -2.19 7.58
CA GLN A 27 -4.62 -0.86 7.58
C GLN A 27 -4.57 -0.25 6.18
N LYS A 28 -4.13 -1.00 5.16
CA LYS A 28 -3.96 -0.52 3.78
C LYS A 28 -4.56 -1.50 2.78
N ARG A 29 -5.04 -0.95 1.67
CA ARG A 29 -5.31 -1.71 0.43
C ARG A 29 -4.04 -1.63 -0.42
N ILE A 30 -3.59 -2.73 -0.99
CA ILE A 30 -2.33 -2.75 -1.74
C ILE A 30 -2.64 -2.84 -3.22
N ILE A 31 -2.07 -1.95 -4.03
CA ILE A 31 -1.93 -2.17 -5.47
C ILE A 31 -0.45 -2.43 -5.73
N VAL A 32 -0.14 -3.65 -6.14
CA VAL A 32 1.22 -4.03 -6.56
C VAL A 32 1.25 -4.15 -8.07
N ASN A 33 2.22 -3.47 -8.69
CA ASN A 33 2.52 -3.53 -10.11
C ASN A 33 3.88 -4.20 -10.31
N TYR A 34 3.93 -5.23 -11.15
CA TYR A 34 5.09 -6.03 -11.50
C TYR A 34 5.56 -5.81 -12.95
N SER A 35 4.86 -4.95 -13.72
CA SER A 35 5.23 -4.65 -15.10
C SER A 35 6.45 -3.72 -15.16
N SER A 36 7.10 -3.67 -16.33
CA SER A 36 8.17 -2.70 -16.59
C SER A 36 7.70 -1.25 -16.56
N GLU A 37 6.42 -1.02 -16.85
CA GLU A 37 5.80 0.31 -16.82
C GLU A 37 5.35 0.63 -15.40
N GLY A 38 5.71 1.82 -14.91
CA GLY A 38 5.35 2.25 -13.56
C GLY A 38 3.91 2.75 -13.44
N PHE A 39 3.62 3.37 -12.30
CA PHE A 39 2.42 4.17 -12.16
C PHE A 39 2.58 5.49 -12.95
N ASP A 40 1.49 5.96 -13.55
CA ASP A 40 1.45 7.29 -14.17
C ASP A 40 1.62 8.38 -13.09
N SER A 41 2.75 9.09 -13.16
CA SER A 41 3.09 10.15 -12.20
C SER A 41 2.10 11.31 -12.21
N GLU A 42 1.54 11.67 -13.37
CA GLU A 42 0.55 12.74 -13.48
C GLU A 42 -0.74 12.29 -12.78
N PHE A 43 -1.21 11.08 -13.09
CA PHE A 43 -2.35 10.48 -12.40
C PHE A 43 -2.15 10.46 -10.88
N LEU A 44 -1.00 9.99 -10.38
CA LEU A 44 -0.71 9.95 -8.95
C LEU A 44 -0.74 11.34 -8.31
N SER A 45 -0.21 12.34 -9.00
CA SER A 45 -0.16 13.72 -8.50
C SER A 45 -1.55 14.35 -8.40
N ASN A 46 -2.44 14.06 -9.36
CA ASN A 46 -3.80 14.56 -9.42
C ASN A 46 -4.73 13.84 -8.42
N HIS A 47 -4.38 12.61 -8.00
CA HIS A 47 -5.23 11.76 -7.15
C HIS A 47 -4.67 11.49 -5.75
N ARG A 48 -3.78 12.35 -5.22
CA ARG A 48 -3.17 12.13 -3.89
C ARG A 48 -4.19 11.98 -2.77
N GLN A 49 -5.27 12.76 -2.81
CA GLN A 49 -6.33 12.71 -1.80
C GLN A 49 -7.09 11.38 -1.88
N GLU A 50 -7.43 10.96 -3.08
CA GLU A 50 -8.14 9.73 -3.41
C GLU A 50 -7.37 8.48 -3.01
N ILE A 51 -6.05 8.50 -3.21
CA ILE A 51 -5.11 7.46 -2.78
C ILE A 51 -5.12 7.37 -1.25
N ARG A 52 -5.02 8.50 -0.56
CA ARG A 52 -5.03 8.56 0.90
C ARG A 52 -6.36 8.08 1.49
N ASP A 53 -7.48 8.55 0.96
CA ASP A 53 -8.83 8.23 1.46
C ASP A 53 -9.20 6.77 1.24
N ARG A 54 -8.64 6.15 0.19
CA ARG A 54 -8.75 4.69 -0.05
C ARG A 54 -7.70 3.88 0.69
N LYS A 55 -6.87 4.51 1.51
CA LYS A 55 -5.77 3.87 2.28
C LYS A 55 -4.88 3.02 1.38
N LEU A 56 -4.54 3.54 0.19
CA LEU A 56 -3.79 2.79 -0.80
C LEU A 56 -2.29 2.81 -0.51
N LEU A 57 -1.71 1.61 -0.46
CA LEU A 57 -0.28 1.34 -0.59
C LEU A 57 -0.03 0.93 -2.04
N LEU A 58 0.78 1.71 -2.74
CA LEU A 58 1.15 1.49 -4.13
C LEU A 58 2.60 1.00 -4.17
N VAL A 59 2.84 -0.15 -4.79
CA VAL A 59 4.16 -0.79 -4.84
C VAL A 59 4.48 -1.15 -6.28
N HIS A 60 5.59 -0.63 -6.81
CA HIS A 60 6.09 -0.97 -8.15
C HIS A 60 7.37 -1.79 -8.03
N LEU A 61 7.32 -3.04 -8.50
CA LEU A 61 8.41 -4.00 -8.50
C LEU A 61 8.74 -4.40 -9.94
N VAL A 62 10.02 -4.53 -10.28
CA VAL A 62 10.45 -5.15 -11.53
C VAL A 62 11.42 -6.27 -11.18
N GLY A 63 10.97 -7.52 -11.35
CA GLY A 63 11.64 -8.67 -10.75
C GLY A 63 11.69 -8.50 -9.22
N LYS A 64 12.88 -8.58 -8.62
CA LYS A 64 13.09 -8.39 -7.18
C LYS A 64 13.52 -6.97 -6.80
N ASN A 65 13.40 -6.01 -7.70
CA ASN A 65 13.80 -4.62 -7.46
C ASN A 65 12.57 -3.77 -7.16
N LEU A 66 12.56 -3.12 -5.99
CA LEU A 66 11.58 -2.09 -5.66
C LEU A 66 11.93 -0.81 -6.42
N ILE A 67 11.13 -0.49 -7.43
CA ILE A 67 11.33 0.68 -8.28
C ILE A 67 10.74 1.93 -7.63
N TRP A 68 9.53 1.81 -7.08
CA TRP A 68 8.84 2.92 -6.43
C TRP A 68 7.78 2.43 -5.45
N THR A 69 7.52 3.21 -4.41
CA THR A 69 6.42 2.99 -3.46
C THR A 69 6.01 4.28 -2.77
N ASN A 70 4.77 4.36 -2.31
CA ASN A 70 4.31 5.40 -1.38
C ASN A 70 4.34 4.96 0.09
N ALA A 71 4.99 3.84 0.41
CA ALA A 71 5.18 3.38 1.78
C ALA A 71 6.04 4.36 2.59
N GLU A 72 5.66 4.59 3.85
CA GLU A 72 6.48 5.30 4.82
C GLU A 72 7.49 4.35 5.50
N GLU A 73 7.15 3.06 5.57
CA GLU A 73 7.99 2.01 6.14
C GLU A 73 8.79 1.24 5.08
N SER A 74 9.85 0.56 5.51
CA SER A 74 10.57 -0.39 4.67
C SER A 74 9.68 -1.59 4.32
N LEU A 75 9.77 -2.07 3.08
CA LEU A 75 9.00 -3.21 2.59
C LEU A 75 9.86 -4.47 2.51
N ASP A 76 9.32 -5.60 2.95
CA ASP A 76 9.90 -6.91 2.66
C ASP A 76 9.53 -7.32 1.23
N VAL A 77 10.46 -7.09 0.30
CA VAL A 77 10.29 -7.46 -1.11
C VAL A 77 9.96 -8.94 -1.28
N SER A 78 10.48 -9.83 -0.42
CA SER A 78 10.23 -11.27 -0.53
C SER A 78 8.74 -11.59 -0.34
N GLY A 79 8.08 -11.01 0.67
CA GLY A 79 6.64 -11.15 0.86
C GLY A 79 5.80 -10.65 -0.32
N PHE A 80 6.23 -9.58 -1.02
CA PHE A 80 5.57 -9.14 -2.25
C PHE A 80 5.84 -10.05 -3.45
N MET A 81 6.98 -10.73 -3.50
CA MET A 81 7.24 -11.76 -4.50
C MET A 81 6.42 -13.03 -4.24
N GLU A 82 6.20 -13.42 -2.98
CA GLU A 82 5.28 -14.52 -2.65
C GLU A 82 3.85 -14.21 -3.08
N LEU A 83 3.42 -12.95 -3.00
CA LEU A 83 2.14 -12.51 -3.56
C LEU A 83 2.10 -12.67 -5.09
N LYS A 84 3.21 -12.42 -5.81
CA LYS A 84 3.30 -12.63 -7.26
C LYS A 84 3.06 -14.09 -7.64
N GLU A 85 3.55 -15.02 -6.84
CA GLU A 85 3.37 -16.47 -7.06
C GLU A 85 1.93 -16.94 -6.76
N LYS A 86 1.18 -16.21 -5.93
CA LYS A 86 -0.22 -16.53 -5.60
C LYS A 86 -1.23 -16.01 -6.63
N ILE A 87 -0.83 -15.06 -7.48
CA ILE A 87 -1.66 -14.53 -8.56
C ILE A 87 -1.42 -15.29 -9.87
N ARG A 88 -2.25 -15.05 -10.89
CA ARG A 88 -2.10 -15.72 -12.19
C ARG A 88 -0.71 -15.42 -12.77
N PRO A 89 -0.05 -16.39 -13.42
CA PRO A 89 1.26 -16.17 -14.03
C PRO A 89 1.28 -14.99 -15.01
N THR A 90 0.21 -14.84 -15.79
CA THR A 90 0.02 -13.75 -16.75
C THR A 90 -0.32 -12.40 -16.12
N SER A 91 -0.64 -12.36 -14.83
CA SER A 91 -0.94 -11.11 -14.15
C SER A 91 0.34 -10.35 -13.81
N THR A 92 0.36 -9.09 -14.23
CA THR A 92 1.41 -8.10 -13.99
C THR A 92 1.02 -7.12 -12.90
N TRP A 93 -0.21 -7.15 -12.39
CA TRP A 93 -0.61 -6.36 -11.23
C TRP A 93 -1.67 -7.07 -10.40
N ALA A 94 -1.81 -6.66 -9.14
CA ALA A 94 -2.87 -7.12 -8.25
C ALA A 94 -3.34 -6.01 -7.30
N LEU A 95 -4.65 -6.01 -7.02
CA LEU A 95 -5.27 -5.28 -5.93
C LEU A 95 -5.55 -6.24 -4.77
N VAL A 96 -5.02 -5.93 -3.60
CA VAL A 96 -5.27 -6.62 -2.33
C VAL A 96 -6.14 -5.74 -1.44
N GLY A 97 -7.20 -6.31 -0.88
CA GLY A 97 -8.13 -5.63 0.01
C GLY A 97 -7.58 -5.46 1.43
N LEU A 98 -8.34 -4.74 2.26
CA LEU A 98 -8.02 -4.60 3.70
C LEU A 98 -8.00 -5.95 4.43
N ASP A 99 -8.74 -6.94 3.95
CA ASP A 99 -8.75 -8.28 4.54
C ASP A 99 -7.53 -9.13 4.16
N GLY A 100 -6.63 -8.62 3.32
CA GLY A 100 -5.46 -9.34 2.79
C GLY A 100 -5.76 -10.21 1.58
N GLY A 101 -7.01 -10.27 1.12
CA GLY A 101 -7.40 -11.06 -0.05
C GLY A 101 -7.18 -10.31 -1.37
N VAL A 102 -6.76 -11.02 -2.41
CA VAL A 102 -6.70 -10.49 -3.79
C VAL A 102 -8.12 -10.22 -4.29
N LYS A 103 -8.41 -8.97 -4.66
CA LYS A 103 -9.72 -8.50 -5.12
C LYS A 103 -9.81 -8.40 -6.64
N SER A 104 -8.69 -8.04 -7.27
CA SER A 104 -8.56 -8.00 -8.72
C SER A 104 -7.10 -8.19 -9.10
N GLN A 105 -6.86 -8.66 -10.32
CA GLN A 105 -5.54 -8.90 -10.89
C GLN A 105 -5.66 -8.93 -12.42
N GLY A 106 -4.61 -8.52 -13.13
CA GLY A 106 -4.63 -8.44 -14.60
C GLY A 106 -3.23 -8.43 -15.18
N GLY A 107 -3.14 -8.73 -16.48
CA GLY A 107 -1.88 -8.74 -17.25
C GLY A 107 -1.77 -7.60 -18.27
N SER A 108 -2.87 -6.85 -18.46
CA SER A 108 -2.91 -5.64 -19.28
C SER A 108 -2.38 -4.43 -18.50
N GLU A 109 -2.43 -3.26 -19.14
CA GLU A 109 -2.26 -1.96 -18.49
C GLU A 109 -3.04 -1.88 -17.17
N LEU A 110 -2.44 -1.20 -16.18
CA LEU A 110 -2.97 -1.05 -14.82
C LEU A 110 -4.14 -0.04 -14.82
N PRO A 111 -5.40 -0.49 -14.63
CA PRO A 111 -6.56 0.37 -14.84
C PRO A 111 -6.93 1.11 -13.55
N MET A 112 -6.13 2.13 -13.17
CA MET A 112 -6.25 2.80 -11.86
C MET A 112 -7.65 3.34 -11.56
N GLU A 113 -8.32 3.97 -12.53
CA GLU A 113 -9.69 4.47 -12.34
C GLU A 113 -10.70 3.35 -12.08
N GLU A 114 -10.58 2.23 -12.79
CA GLU A 114 -11.44 1.06 -12.59
C GLU A 114 -11.20 0.45 -11.20
N LEU A 115 -9.95 0.37 -10.77
CA LEU A 115 -9.60 -0.10 -9.43
C LEU A 115 -10.17 0.82 -8.35
N PHE A 116 -10.20 2.14 -8.56
CA PHE A 116 -10.83 3.07 -7.61
C PHE A 116 -12.34 2.85 -7.51
N ARG A 117 -13.03 2.68 -8.65
CA ARG A 117 -14.46 2.35 -8.68
C ARG A 117 -14.76 1.01 -8.01
N LEU A 118 -13.93 0.00 -8.28
CA LEU A 118 -14.02 -1.30 -7.62
C LEU A 118 -13.84 -1.15 -6.10
N ILE A 119 -12.83 -0.40 -5.66
CA ILE A 119 -12.60 -0.13 -4.24
C ILE A 119 -13.81 0.53 -3.59
N ASP A 120 -14.38 1.53 -4.24
CA ASP A 120 -15.54 2.24 -3.71
C ASP A 120 -16.75 1.33 -3.60
N SER A 121 -16.94 0.36 -4.49
CA SER A 121 -18.02 -0.64 -4.35
C SER A 121 -17.83 -1.61 -3.17
N MET A 122 -16.64 -1.71 -2.57
CA MET A 122 -16.38 -2.69 -1.51
C MET A 122 -17.10 -2.33 -0.20
N PRO A 123 -17.72 -3.30 0.51
CA PRO A 123 -18.47 -3.04 1.74
C PRO A 123 -17.68 -2.28 2.82
N MET A 124 -16.40 -2.62 2.98
CA MET A 124 -15.52 -1.93 3.93
C MET A 124 -15.31 -0.47 3.55
N ARG A 125 -15.11 -0.18 2.26
CA ARG A 125 -14.95 1.20 1.79
C ARG A 125 -16.23 2.01 1.95
N GLN A 126 -17.37 1.41 1.61
CA GLN A 126 -18.68 2.01 1.86
C GLN A 126 -18.91 2.30 3.35
N SER A 127 -18.44 1.43 4.25
CA SER A 127 -18.50 1.69 5.69
C SER A 127 -17.58 2.83 6.14
N GLU A 128 -16.40 2.99 5.55
CA GLU A 128 -15.49 4.11 5.83
C GLU A 128 -16.17 5.42 5.43
N MET A 129 -16.67 5.51 4.19
CA MET A 129 -17.34 6.72 3.67
C MET A 129 -18.55 7.13 4.53
N ARG A 130 -19.36 6.16 5.00
CA ARG A 130 -20.48 6.44 5.92
C ARG A 130 -20.03 6.97 7.28
N LYS A 131 -18.87 6.56 7.78
CA LYS A 131 -18.32 7.06 9.05
C LYS A 131 -17.78 8.47 8.89
N ASP A 132 -17.06 8.74 7.80
CA ASP A 132 -16.49 10.05 7.52
C ASP A 132 -17.58 11.11 7.34
N ASN A 133 -18.69 10.76 6.66
CA ASN A 133 -19.85 11.64 6.51
C ASN A 133 -20.59 11.95 7.81
N LYS A 134 -20.45 11.13 8.86
CA LYS A 134 -21.05 11.38 10.18
C LYS A 134 -20.18 12.26 11.07
N GLN A 135 -18.91 12.46 10.72
CA GLN A 135 -17.94 13.24 11.48
C GLN A 135 -17.74 14.66 10.92
N LYS A 136 -18.40 14.98 9.80
CA LYS A 136 -18.54 16.34 9.25
C LYS A 136 -19.85 16.96 9.72
#